data_AF-A0AA90JY90-F1
#
_entry.id   AF-A0AA90JY90-F1
#
_cell.length_a   1.000
_cell.length_b   1.000
_cell.length_c   1.000
_cell.angle_alpha   90.00
_cell.angle_beta   90.00
_cell.angle_gamma   90.00
#
_symmetry.space_group_name_H-M   'P 1'
#
loop_
_entity.id
_entity.type
_entity.pdbx_description
1 polymer ?
#
loop_
_entity_poly.entity_id
_entity_poly.type
_entity_poly.pdbx_seq_one_letter_code
_entity_poly.pdbx_strand_id
1 'polypeptide(L)'
;MSRQAVPGLPTRHPIGSLLPALYADDDLAQRLTAGLDTVLAPVFATLDSLPAYFDPRLAPADFVDWLAAWVGMDTAPRGPDDLRRATVLRALELYRWRGTRRGIADRLRLTLGVGVRITDCGGASWSASSRAPLAPAPSRELLVRVWPDRVAAVDEAAVRTVVAASCPVHLGWRVEVLTGPPTVDAGPEGSR
;
A
#
# COMPACT_ATOMS: atom_id res chain seq x y z
N MET A 1 -0.29 -16.69 11.69
CA MET A 1 -1.23 -17.83 11.79
C MET A 1 -0.75 -18.92 10.86
N SER A 2 -0.54 -20.14 11.35
CA SER A 2 -0.29 -21.28 10.46
C SER A 2 -1.62 -21.67 9.80
N ARG A 3 -1.63 -21.84 8.48
CA ARG A 3 -2.76 -22.42 7.73
C ARG A 3 -2.74 -23.95 7.86
N GLN A 4 -2.48 -24.44 9.06
CA GLN A 4 -2.33 -25.86 9.35
C GLN A 4 -3.58 -26.39 10.05
N ALA A 5 -3.85 -27.67 9.84
CA ALA A 5 -4.89 -28.36 10.58
C ALA A 5 -4.58 -28.31 12.08
N VAL A 6 -5.58 -27.95 12.88
CA VAL A 6 -5.50 -28.01 14.34
C VAL A 6 -6.04 -29.38 14.76
N PRO A 7 -5.22 -30.26 15.37
CA PRO A 7 -5.68 -31.58 15.78
C PRO A 7 -6.90 -31.49 16.70
N GLY A 8 -7.94 -32.27 16.39
CA GLY A 8 -9.16 -32.32 17.19
C GLY A 8 -10.06 -31.09 17.09
N LEU A 9 -9.86 -30.20 16.11
CA LEU A 9 -10.75 -29.05 15.89
C LEU A 9 -12.13 -29.54 15.41
N PRO A 10 -13.21 -29.31 16.17
CA PRO A 10 -14.55 -29.69 15.73
C PRO A 10 -15.03 -28.75 14.62
N THR A 11 -15.77 -29.30 13.66
CA THR A 11 -16.51 -28.48 12.68
C THR A 11 -17.69 -27.77 13.38
N ARG A 12 -17.99 -26.53 12.96
CA ARG A 12 -19.25 -25.86 13.36
C ARG A 12 -20.47 -26.41 12.60
N HIS A 13 -20.24 -27.11 11.50
CA HIS A 13 -21.26 -27.59 10.59
C HIS A 13 -21.16 -29.11 10.44
N PRO A 14 -21.59 -29.89 11.47
CA PRO A 14 -21.50 -31.35 11.42
C PRO A 14 -22.50 -31.92 10.41
N ILE A 15 -21.99 -32.67 9.42
CA ILE A 15 -22.81 -33.23 8.34
C ILE A 15 -23.86 -34.19 8.88
N GLY A 16 -23.55 -34.96 9.92
CA GLY A 16 -24.46 -35.95 10.51
C GLY A 16 -25.82 -35.39 10.93
N SER A 17 -25.86 -34.14 11.42
CA SER A 17 -27.10 -33.44 11.80
C SER A 17 -27.90 -32.88 10.62
N LEU A 18 -27.30 -32.84 9.43
CA LEU A 18 -27.91 -32.34 8.20
C LEU A 18 -28.45 -33.48 7.32
N LEU A 19 -28.28 -34.74 7.76
CA LEU A 19 -28.77 -35.89 7.03
C LEU A 19 -30.30 -35.99 7.10
N PRO A 20 -30.95 -36.54 6.05
CA PRO A 20 -32.35 -36.91 6.11
C PRO A 20 -32.64 -37.88 7.28
N ALA A 21 -33.86 -37.84 7.81
CA ALA A 21 -34.27 -38.65 8.97
C ALA A 21 -33.94 -40.15 8.84
N LEU A 22 -34.00 -40.71 7.62
CA LEU A 22 -33.64 -42.11 7.35
C LEU A 22 -32.20 -42.48 7.75
N TYR A 23 -31.28 -41.52 7.70
CA TYR A 23 -29.86 -41.72 8.00
C TYR A 23 -29.42 -41.07 9.32
N ALA A 24 -30.31 -40.31 9.96
CA ALA A 24 -29.98 -39.57 11.18
C ALA A 24 -29.65 -40.52 12.35
N ASP A 25 -30.36 -41.65 12.46
CA ASP A 25 -30.18 -42.64 13.52
C ASP A 25 -29.22 -43.80 13.14
N ASP A 26 -28.64 -43.78 11.92
CA ASP A 26 -27.74 -44.84 11.45
C ASP A 26 -26.30 -44.63 11.92
N ASP A 27 -25.76 -45.57 12.71
CA ASP A 27 -24.40 -45.48 13.30
C ASP A 27 -23.30 -45.38 12.24
N LEU A 28 -23.42 -46.14 11.15
CA LEU A 28 -22.42 -46.14 10.08
C LEU A 28 -22.41 -44.78 9.36
N ALA A 29 -23.59 -44.26 9.04
CA ALA A 29 -23.74 -42.95 8.41
C ALA A 29 -23.15 -41.85 9.30
N GLN A 30 -23.48 -41.83 10.59
CA GLN A 30 -22.94 -40.85 11.54
C GLN A 30 -21.42 -40.91 11.64
N ARG A 31 -20.85 -42.11 11.80
CA ARG A 31 -19.39 -42.30 11.91
C ARG A 31 -18.66 -41.95 10.61
N LEU A 32 -19.24 -42.29 9.45
CA LEU A 32 -18.71 -41.90 8.15
C LEU A 32 -18.67 -40.38 8.01
N THR A 33 -19.78 -39.71 8.32
CA THR A 33 -19.86 -38.24 8.25
C THR A 33 -18.95 -37.55 9.26
N ALA A 34 -18.77 -38.10 10.46
CA ALA A 34 -17.83 -37.57 11.45
C ALA A 34 -16.36 -37.63 10.97
N GLY A 35 -16.01 -38.66 10.20
CA GLY A 35 -14.73 -38.74 9.50
C GLY A 35 -14.54 -37.61 8.48
N LEU A 36 -15.58 -37.33 7.68
CA LEU A 36 -15.58 -36.23 6.72
C LEU A 36 -15.52 -34.86 7.41
N ASP A 37 -16.24 -34.69 8.52
CA ASP A 37 -16.24 -33.48 9.34
C ASP A 37 -14.82 -33.15 9.84
N THR A 38 -14.04 -34.17 10.21
CA THR A 38 -12.63 -34.01 10.61
C THR A 38 -11.76 -33.48 9.46
N VAL A 39 -12.00 -33.96 8.23
CA VAL A 39 -11.26 -33.53 7.04
C VAL A 39 -11.65 -32.11 6.62
N LEU A 40 -12.93 -31.74 6.75
CA LEU A 40 -13.47 -30.44 6.34
C LEU A 40 -13.28 -29.34 7.39
N ALA A 41 -13.11 -29.67 8.67
CA ALA A 41 -12.96 -28.68 9.74
C ALA A 41 -11.89 -27.59 9.47
N PRO A 42 -10.69 -27.90 8.93
CA PRO A 42 -9.71 -26.87 8.57
C PRO A 42 -10.18 -25.93 7.44
N VAL A 43 -10.99 -26.42 6.50
CA VAL A 43 -11.56 -25.62 5.42
C VAL A 43 -12.56 -24.62 6.00
N PHE A 44 -13.50 -25.06 6.83
CA PHE A 44 -14.44 -24.17 7.51
C PHE A 44 -13.73 -23.17 8.42
N ALA A 45 -12.71 -23.59 9.17
CA ALA A 45 -11.91 -22.67 9.98
C ALA A 45 -11.22 -21.58 9.14
N THR A 46 -10.75 -21.94 7.94
CA THR A 46 -10.16 -20.97 7.00
C THR A 46 -11.22 -20.00 6.47
N LEU A 47 -12.40 -20.50 6.10
CA LEU A 47 -13.52 -19.68 5.63
C LEU A 47 -14.06 -18.74 6.71
N ASP A 48 -14.22 -19.23 7.94
CA ASP A 48 -14.60 -18.43 9.11
C ASP A 48 -13.60 -17.30 9.39
N SER A 49 -12.32 -17.55 9.09
CA SER A 49 -11.23 -16.58 9.26
C SER A 49 -11.04 -15.67 8.04
N LEU A 50 -11.73 -15.92 6.93
CA LEU A 50 -11.52 -15.22 5.66
C LEU A 50 -11.66 -13.69 5.77
N PRO A 51 -12.61 -13.11 6.52
CA PRO A 51 -12.67 -11.66 6.69
C PRO A 51 -11.39 -11.06 7.28
N ALA A 52 -10.69 -11.79 8.16
CA ALA A 52 -9.43 -11.33 8.75
C ALA A 52 -8.27 -11.28 7.73
N TYR A 53 -8.35 -12.06 6.65
CA TYR A 53 -7.37 -11.99 5.56
C TYR A 53 -7.51 -10.71 4.73
N PHE A 54 -8.71 -10.11 4.66
CA PHE A 54 -8.94 -8.85 3.96
C PHE A 54 -8.66 -7.60 4.79
N ASP A 55 -8.39 -7.74 6.10
CA ASP A 55 -7.93 -6.65 6.94
C ASP A 55 -6.38 -6.71 7.06
N PRO A 56 -5.63 -5.76 6.46
CA PRO A 56 -4.18 -5.74 6.56
C PRO A 56 -3.65 -5.59 8.00
N ARG A 57 -4.48 -5.29 9.00
CA ARG A 57 -4.07 -5.31 10.43
C ARG A 57 -4.03 -6.72 11.01
N LEU A 58 -4.81 -7.64 10.45
CA LEU A 58 -4.99 -9.01 10.95
C LEU A 58 -4.36 -10.06 10.04
N ALA A 59 -4.25 -9.74 8.75
CA ALA A 59 -3.77 -10.66 7.73
C ALA A 59 -2.32 -11.12 8.00
N PRO A 60 -1.97 -12.39 7.68
CA PRO A 60 -0.59 -12.84 7.63
C PRO A 60 0.28 -11.99 6.69
N ALA A 61 1.57 -11.83 7.01
CA ALA A 61 2.47 -10.93 6.28
C ALA A 61 2.63 -11.29 4.79
N ASP A 62 2.58 -12.58 4.44
CA ASP A 62 2.58 -13.06 3.06
C ASP A 62 1.29 -12.68 2.31
N PHE A 63 0.14 -12.70 2.99
CA PHE A 63 -1.13 -12.31 2.39
C PHE A 63 -1.24 -10.79 2.21
N VAL A 64 -0.62 -10.00 3.09
CA VAL A 64 -0.50 -8.55 2.90
C VAL A 64 0.25 -8.22 1.60
N ASP A 65 1.29 -8.99 1.24
CA ASP A 65 1.98 -8.82 -0.05
C ASP A 65 1.05 -9.11 -1.23
N TRP A 66 0.25 -10.17 -1.13
CA TRP A 66 -0.75 -10.48 -2.16
C TRP A 66 -1.81 -9.37 -2.29
N LEU A 67 -2.32 -8.86 -1.17
CA LEU A 67 -3.22 -7.71 -1.17
C LEU A 67 -2.58 -6.47 -1.78
N ALA A 68 -1.30 -6.20 -1.48
CA ALA A 68 -0.57 -5.07 -2.03
C ALA A 68 -0.51 -5.13 -3.56
N ALA A 69 -0.25 -6.31 -4.14
CA ALA A 69 -0.30 -6.50 -5.59
C ALA A 69 -1.71 -6.26 -6.14
N TRP A 70 -2.74 -6.74 -5.45
CA TRP A 70 -4.14 -6.57 -5.86
C TRP A 70 -4.55 -5.09 -5.91
N VAL A 71 -4.04 -4.27 -4.98
CA VAL A 71 -4.28 -2.83 -4.94
C VAL A 71 -3.19 -2.00 -5.62
N GLY A 72 -2.25 -2.58 -6.38
CA GLY A 72 -1.20 -1.83 -7.11
C GLY A 72 -0.20 -1.06 -6.21
N MET A 73 0.08 -1.60 -5.03
CA MET A 73 1.03 -1.06 -4.03
C MET A 73 2.31 -1.91 -3.91
N ASP A 74 2.55 -2.83 -4.83
CA ASP A 74 3.72 -3.73 -4.94
C ASP A 74 4.95 -3.07 -5.57
N THR A 75 4.89 -1.77 -5.84
CA THR A 75 5.89 -1.03 -6.61
C THR A 75 7.20 -0.75 -5.86
N ALA A 76 7.30 -1.03 -4.56
CA ALA A 76 8.50 -0.73 -3.76
C ALA A 76 9.13 -1.99 -3.17
N PRO A 77 10.46 -2.00 -2.93
CA PRO A 77 11.13 -3.07 -2.17
C PRO A 77 10.43 -3.30 -0.83
N ARG A 78 10.46 -4.55 -0.33
CA ARG A 78 9.82 -4.92 0.94
C ARG A 78 10.40 -4.09 2.09
N GLY A 79 9.66 -3.07 2.49
CA GLY A 79 9.95 -2.28 3.68
C GLY A 79 9.49 -2.97 4.97
N PRO A 80 9.63 -2.29 6.12
CA PRO A 80 9.06 -2.71 7.40
C PRO A 80 7.58 -3.13 7.28
N ASP A 81 7.19 -4.19 8.00
CA ASP A 81 5.83 -4.76 7.92
C ASP A 81 4.73 -3.73 8.23
N ASP A 82 4.97 -2.86 9.22
CA ASP A 82 4.04 -1.80 9.60
C ASP A 82 3.78 -0.79 8.47
N LEU A 83 4.82 -0.41 7.73
CA LEU A 83 4.70 0.50 6.59
C LEU A 83 3.98 -0.17 5.42
N ARG A 84 4.25 -1.47 5.18
CA ARG A 84 3.54 -2.26 4.17
C ARG A 84 2.04 -2.33 4.50
N ARG A 85 1.67 -2.69 5.72
CA ARG A 85 0.26 -2.75 6.17
C ARG A 85 -0.42 -1.38 6.07
N ALA A 86 0.24 -0.33 6.55
CA ALA A 86 -0.30 1.03 6.47
C ALA A 86 -0.52 1.49 5.02
N THR A 87 0.39 1.12 4.12
CA THR A 87 0.29 1.42 2.69
C THR A 87 -0.93 0.74 2.06
N VAL A 88 -1.15 -0.55 2.33
CA VAL A 88 -2.31 -1.30 1.82
C VAL A 88 -3.63 -0.74 2.41
N LEU A 89 -3.67 -0.47 3.72
CA LEU A 89 -4.84 0.12 4.38
C LEU A 89 -5.27 1.45 3.76
N ARG A 90 -4.30 2.25 3.30
CA ARG A 90 -4.53 3.61 2.78
C ARG A 90 -4.47 3.67 1.25
N ALA A 91 -4.45 2.54 0.56
CA ALA A 91 -4.28 2.49 -0.90
C ALA A 91 -5.32 3.36 -1.64
N LEU A 92 -6.59 3.28 -1.26
CA LEU A 92 -7.66 4.10 -1.86
C LEU A 92 -7.47 5.60 -1.63
N GLU A 93 -7.06 6.00 -0.41
CA GLU A 93 -6.74 7.40 -0.12
C GLU A 93 -5.59 7.90 -0.99
N LEU A 94 -4.55 7.08 -1.16
CA LEU A 94 -3.41 7.39 -2.00
C LEU A 94 -3.81 7.52 -3.48
N TYR A 95 -4.71 6.67 -3.97
CA TYR A 95 -5.23 6.77 -5.33
C TYR A 95 -6.02 8.05 -5.58
N ARG A 96 -6.78 8.54 -4.60
CA ARG A 96 -7.54 9.80 -4.72
C ARG A 96 -6.64 11.01 -4.98
N TRP A 97 -5.40 10.98 -4.52
CA TRP A 97 -4.44 12.08 -4.67
C TRP A 97 -3.35 11.79 -5.70
N ARG A 98 -3.47 10.69 -6.47
CA ARG A 98 -2.45 10.30 -7.46
C ARG A 98 -2.19 11.45 -8.44
N GLY A 99 -0.92 11.65 -8.79
CA GLY A 99 -0.48 12.74 -9.68
C GLY A 99 -0.41 14.12 -9.04
N THR A 100 -0.78 14.27 -7.75
CA THR A 100 -0.65 15.54 -7.03
C THR A 100 0.61 15.56 -6.16
N ARG A 101 1.11 16.77 -5.85
CA ARG A 101 2.19 16.97 -4.88
C ARG A 101 1.92 16.24 -3.56
N ARG A 102 0.69 16.35 -3.05
CA ARG A 102 0.25 15.68 -1.83
C ARG A 102 0.33 14.16 -1.98
N GLY A 103 -0.24 13.61 -3.04
CA GLY A 103 -0.26 12.16 -3.25
C GLY A 103 1.13 11.54 -3.38
N ILE A 104 2.04 12.20 -4.11
CA ILE A 104 3.43 11.73 -4.22
C ILE A 104 4.13 11.77 -2.85
N ALA A 105 3.96 12.86 -2.09
CA ALA A 105 4.56 12.98 -0.76
C ALA A 105 3.99 11.96 0.23
N ASP A 106 2.67 11.77 0.25
CA ASP A 106 1.99 10.82 1.14
C ASP A 106 2.37 9.37 0.79
N ARG A 107 2.47 9.03 -0.51
CA ARG A 107 2.93 7.71 -1.00
C ARG A 107 4.35 7.43 -0.53
N LEU A 108 5.29 8.36 -0.73
CA LEU A 108 6.69 8.20 -0.30
C LEU A 108 6.82 8.04 1.23
N ARG A 109 6.10 8.85 2.02
CA ARG A 109 6.10 8.75 3.49
C ARG A 109 5.55 7.42 3.98
N LEU A 110 4.44 6.96 3.42
CA LEU A 110 3.78 5.73 3.86
C LEU A 110 4.54 4.48 3.43
N THR A 111 5.09 4.46 2.22
CA THR A 111 5.74 3.27 1.67
C THR A 111 7.20 3.14 2.12
N LEU A 112 7.94 4.26 2.21
CA LEU A 112 9.38 4.25 2.49
C LEU A 112 9.75 4.85 3.85
N GLY A 113 8.80 5.47 4.57
CA GLY A 113 9.09 6.09 5.88
C GLY A 113 10.05 7.27 5.81
N VAL A 114 10.16 7.94 4.66
CA VAL A 114 11.09 9.05 4.42
C VAL A 114 10.40 10.40 4.61
N GLY A 115 11.18 11.40 5.03
CA GLY A 115 10.77 12.80 4.93
C GLY A 115 10.79 13.27 3.48
N VAL A 116 9.84 14.12 3.11
CA VAL A 116 9.64 14.53 1.70
C VAL A 116 9.27 16.01 1.60
N ARG A 117 9.95 16.72 0.70
CA ARG A 117 9.59 18.05 0.21
C ARG A 117 9.59 18.03 -1.33
N ILE A 118 8.47 18.45 -1.91
CA ILE A 118 8.31 18.50 -3.36
C ILE A 118 8.15 19.95 -3.78
N THR A 119 9.03 20.41 -4.64
CA THR A 119 8.97 21.74 -5.25
C THR A 119 8.59 21.56 -6.72
N ASP A 120 7.52 22.24 -7.11
CA ASP A 120 7.07 22.35 -8.49
C ASP A 120 7.40 23.76 -8.98
N CYS A 121 8.07 23.86 -10.12
CA CYS A 121 8.48 25.12 -10.72
C CYS A 121 7.42 25.70 -11.67
N GLY A 122 6.19 25.15 -11.66
CA GLY A 122 5.05 25.73 -12.34
C GLY A 122 4.75 27.16 -11.86
N GLY A 123 4.50 28.06 -12.82
CA GLY A 123 4.05 29.42 -12.58
C GLY A 123 3.09 29.86 -13.68
N ALA A 124 2.05 30.60 -13.31
CA ALA A 124 1.18 31.26 -14.26
C ALA A 124 1.50 32.76 -14.22
N SER A 125 1.92 33.31 -15.36
CA SER A 125 2.02 34.75 -15.56
C SER A 125 0.90 35.18 -16.50
N TRP A 126 0.34 36.35 -16.26
CA TRP A 126 -0.66 36.95 -17.14
C TRP A 126 -0.37 38.44 -17.27
N SER A 127 -0.84 39.03 -18.36
CA SER A 127 -0.72 40.46 -18.63
C SER A 127 -2.04 40.98 -19.17
N ALA A 128 -2.44 42.17 -18.72
CA ALA A 128 -3.57 42.91 -19.29
C ALA A 128 -3.21 43.63 -20.61
N SER A 129 -1.91 43.77 -20.90
CA SER A 129 -1.41 44.41 -22.13
C SER A 129 -1.17 43.37 -23.21
N SER A 130 -1.77 43.57 -24.39
CA SER A 130 -1.71 42.66 -25.55
C SER A 130 -0.31 42.47 -26.16
N ARG A 131 0.68 43.26 -25.74
CA ARG A 131 2.08 43.21 -26.20
C ARG A 131 3.10 43.03 -25.08
N ALA A 132 2.69 42.58 -23.90
CA ALA A 132 3.67 42.29 -22.86
C ALA A 132 4.62 41.16 -23.31
N PRO A 133 5.91 41.23 -22.94
CA PRO A 133 6.84 40.14 -23.16
C PRO A 133 6.33 38.84 -22.54
N LEU A 134 6.50 37.73 -23.27
CA LEU A 134 6.16 36.41 -22.74
C LEU A 134 7.12 36.08 -21.58
N ALA A 135 6.57 35.69 -20.43
CA ALA A 135 7.40 35.20 -19.34
C ALA A 135 8.19 33.96 -19.79
N PRO A 136 9.42 33.75 -19.27
CA PRO A 136 10.18 32.55 -19.58
C PRO A 136 9.35 31.31 -19.25
N ALA A 137 9.44 30.30 -20.11
CA ALA A 137 8.73 29.05 -19.90
C ALA A 137 9.16 28.44 -18.55
N PRO A 138 8.21 28.01 -17.69
CA PRO A 138 8.57 27.39 -16.43
C PRO A 138 9.32 26.08 -16.69
N SER A 139 10.24 25.71 -15.81
CA SER A 139 10.82 24.37 -15.84
C SER A 139 9.69 23.37 -15.56
N ARG A 140 9.46 22.45 -16.51
CA ARG A 140 8.48 21.35 -16.37
C ARG A 140 9.03 20.19 -15.54
N GLU A 141 9.92 20.49 -14.60
CA GLU A 141 10.64 19.51 -13.81
C GLU A 141 10.24 19.62 -12.33
N LEU A 142 9.75 18.51 -11.79
CA LEU A 142 9.43 18.35 -10.39
C LEU A 142 10.69 18.00 -9.60
N LEU A 143 11.00 18.77 -8.57
CA LEU A 143 12.09 18.45 -7.64
C LEU A 143 11.56 17.73 -6.42
N VAL A 144 11.95 16.46 -6.25
CA VAL A 144 11.60 15.62 -5.10
C VAL A 144 12.81 15.50 -4.18
N ARG A 145 12.78 16.19 -3.04
CA ARG A 145 13.80 16.09 -1.99
C ARG A 145 13.34 15.12 -0.92
N VAL A 146 14.20 14.16 -0.59
CA VAL A 146 13.93 13.11 0.41
C VAL A 146 15.05 13.02 1.44
N TRP A 147 14.72 12.66 2.67
CA TRP A 147 15.69 12.44 3.74
C TRP A 147 15.23 11.34 4.70
N PRO A 148 16.14 10.72 5.48
CA PRO A 148 15.76 9.72 6.48
C PRO A 148 14.84 10.35 7.56
N ASP A 149 13.73 9.67 7.89
CA ASP A 149 12.79 10.08 8.95
C ASP A 149 12.49 8.92 9.90
N ARG A 150 11.78 7.89 9.41
CA ARG A 150 11.51 6.64 10.15
C ARG A 150 12.45 5.49 9.77
N VAL A 151 13.41 5.76 8.90
CA VAL A 151 14.39 4.79 8.38
C VAL A 151 15.80 5.33 8.58
N ALA A 152 16.79 4.45 8.71
CA ALA A 152 18.18 4.85 8.92
C ALA A 152 18.84 5.44 7.66
N ALA A 153 18.43 4.97 6.47
CA ALA A 153 18.96 5.40 5.19
C ALA A 153 17.85 5.44 4.14
N VAL A 154 17.99 6.34 3.17
CA VAL A 154 17.08 6.44 2.02
C VAL A 154 17.64 5.61 0.87
N ASP A 155 16.85 4.66 0.40
CA ASP A 155 17.11 3.95 -0.85
C ASP A 155 16.61 4.80 -2.04
N GLU A 156 17.54 5.42 -2.77
CA GLU A 156 17.21 6.26 -3.93
C GLU A 156 16.47 5.47 -5.02
N ALA A 157 16.82 4.20 -5.26
CA ALA A 157 16.16 3.39 -6.28
C ALA A 157 14.69 3.14 -5.93
N ALA A 158 14.41 2.82 -4.66
CA ALA A 158 13.05 2.69 -4.16
C ALA A 158 12.24 3.98 -4.31
N VAL A 159 12.85 5.14 -3.96
CA VAL A 159 12.22 6.46 -4.13
C VAL A 159 11.88 6.71 -5.59
N ARG A 160 12.82 6.46 -6.52
CA ARG A 160 12.60 6.64 -7.95
C ARG A 160 11.46 5.78 -8.47
N THR A 161 11.36 4.52 -8.05
CA THR A 161 10.25 3.64 -8.48
C THR A 161 8.90 4.15 -8.00
N VAL A 162 8.81 4.63 -6.75
CA VAL A 162 7.57 5.19 -6.19
C VAL A 162 7.16 6.49 -6.88
N VAL A 163 8.14 7.37 -7.16
CA VAL A 163 7.90 8.63 -7.89
C VAL A 163 7.45 8.33 -9.32
N ALA A 164 8.13 7.43 -10.03
CA ALA A 164 7.77 7.05 -11.40
C ALA A 164 6.34 6.49 -11.50
N ALA A 165 5.91 5.67 -10.53
CA ALA A 165 4.55 5.11 -10.50
C ALA A 165 3.45 6.17 -10.19
N SER A 166 3.83 7.28 -9.55
CA SER A 166 2.89 8.28 -9.02
C SER A 166 2.85 9.57 -9.84
N CYS A 167 3.92 9.89 -10.56
CA CYS A 167 4.08 11.13 -11.32
C CYS A 167 3.28 11.08 -12.64
N PRO A 168 2.59 12.16 -13.03
CA PRO A 168 1.99 12.26 -14.36
C PRO A 168 3.05 12.16 -15.47
N VAL A 169 2.73 11.44 -16.54
CA VAL A 169 3.67 11.12 -17.64
C VAL A 169 4.28 12.32 -18.36
N HIS A 170 3.66 13.50 -18.28
CA HIS A 170 4.09 14.71 -18.98
C HIS A 170 5.06 15.58 -18.17
N LEU A 171 5.31 15.23 -16.90
CA LEU A 171 6.23 15.97 -16.03
C LEU A 171 7.58 15.27 -15.99
N GLY A 172 8.64 16.04 -16.24
CA GLY A 172 10.00 15.63 -15.87
C GLY A 172 10.14 15.67 -14.35
N TRP A 173 11.04 14.87 -13.79
CA TRP A 173 11.30 14.90 -12.35
C TRP A 173 12.72 14.46 -12.04
N ARG A 174 13.25 15.00 -10.94
CA ARG A 174 14.54 14.61 -10.37
C ARG A 174 14.42 14.41 -8.86
N VAL A 175 15.21 13.46 -8.36
CA VAL A 175 15.28 13.12 -6.93
C VAL A 175 16.60 13.62 -6.36
N GLU A 176 16.54 14.32 -5.23
CA GLU A 176 17.69 14.73 -4.44
C GLU A 176 17.59 14.09 -3.05
N VAL A 177 18.57 13.28 -2.67
CA VAL A 177 18.66 12.68 -1.34
C VAL A 177 19.47 13.61 -0.43
N LEU A 178 18.86 14.03 0.68
CA LEU A 178 19.46 14.89 1.69
C LEU A 178 19.82 14.09 2.94
N THR A 179 20.78 14.60 3.71
CA THR A 179 21.18 14.02 5.01
C THR A 179 20.22 14.37 6.15
N GLY A 180 19.33 15.35 5.96
CA GLY A 180 18.36 15.80 6.94
C GLY A 180 17.30 16.73 6.34
N PRO A 181 16.32 17.19 7.15
CA PRO A 181 15.26 18.07 6.67
C PRO A 181 15.84 19.40 6.17
N PRO A 182 15.39 19.91 5.01
CA PRO A 182 15.86 21.19 4.50
C PRO A 182 15.41 22.31 5.44
N THR A 183 16.35 23.14 5.89
CA THR A 183 16.03 24.43 6.52
C THR A 183 15.22 25.29 5.55
N VAL A 184 14.22 26.02 6.06
CA VAL A 184 13.32 26.84 5.24
C VAL A 184 14.14 27.94 4.53
N ASP A 185 14.23 27.82 3.20
CA ASP A 185 14.65 28.76 2.16
C ASP A 185 15.83 29.71 2.45
N ALA A 186 17.04 29.31 2.01
CA ALA A 186 17.90 30.27 1.33
C ALA A 186 17.32 30.45 -0.09
N GLY A 187 16.53 31.52 -0.28
CA GLY A 187 16.14 31.95 -1.62
C GLY A 187 17.37 32.29 -2.46
N PRO A 188 17.28 32.27 -3.80
CA PRO A 188 18.39 32.71 -4.64
C PRO A 188 18.71 34.17 -4.28
N GLU A 189 19.95 34.41 -3.85
CA GLU A 189 20.47 35.76 -3.63
C GLU A 189 20.24 36.56 -4.92
N GLY A 190 19.35 37.56 -4.81
CA GLY A 190 19.13 38.50 -5.89
C GLY A 190 20.41 39.27 -6.13
N SER A 191 20.97 39.12 -7.33
CA SER A 191 21.96 40.04 -7.88
C SER A 191 21.35 41.44 -7.86
N ARG A 192 21.93 42.33 -7.05
CA ARG A 192 21.89 43.78 -7.30
C ARG A 192 23.04 44.13 -8.22
#